data_AF-A0A419G3G7-F1
#
_entry.id   AF-A0A419G3G7-F1
#
_cell.length_a   1.000
_cell.length_b   1.000
_cell.length_c   1.000
_cell.angle_alpha   90.00
_cell.angle_beta   90.00
_cell.angle_gamma   90.00
#
_symmetry.space_group_name_H-M   'P 1'
#
loop_
_entity.id
_entity.type
_entity.pdbx_description
1 polymer ?
#
loop_
_entity_poly.entity_id
_entity_poly.type
_entity_poly.pdbx_seq_one_letter_code
_entity_poly.pdbx_strand_id
1 'polypeptide(L)'
;MPRKELPEFKGDRIPEFASEEEEREFWDSYSFADAMERGVLEPLDEPVELDPALEAKIRKQAETEQVTLRLSVSQIEAAKEISKKKDIPYQTLIRSWVAEAIRREQQI
;
A
#
# COMPACT_ATOMS: atom_id res chain seq x y z
N MET A 1 11.41 12.64 9.72
CA MET A 1 10.70 13.52 10.68
C MET A 1 10.74 12.82 12.03
N PRO A 2 11.06 13.50 13.15
CA PRO A 2 11.05 12.85 14.45
C PRO A 2 9.59 12.48 14.78
N ARG A 3 9.33 11.22 15.14
CA ARG A 3 8.04 10.82 15.71
C ARG A 3 7.87 11.63 16.99
N LYS A 4 6.87 12.51 17.02
CA LYS A 4 6.47 13.18 18.25
C LYS A 4 5.97 12.05 19.15
N GLU A 5 6.68 11.76 20.23
CA GLU A 5 6.20 10.83 21.26
C GLU A 5 4.95 11.47 21.87
N LEU A 6 3.79 11.02 21.41
CA LEU A 6 2.51 11.43 21.96
C LEU A 6 2.31 10.71 23.31
N PRO A 7 1.67 11.35 24.30
CA PRO A 7 1.41 10.74 25.60
C PRO A 7 0.63 9.42 25.45
N GLU A 8 1.06 8.39 26.19
CA GLU A 8 0.37 7.09 26.22
C GLU A 8 -0.99 7.20 26.94
N PHE A 9 -2.09 6.90 26.25
CA PHE A 9 -3.41 6.76 26.87
C PHE A 9 -3.49 5.46 27.68
N LYS A 10 -3.38 5.53 29.00
CA LYS A 10 -3.37 4.33 29.88
C LYS A 10 -4.76 3.74 30.19
N GLY A 11 -5.78 4.04 29.41
CA GLY A 11 -7.12 3.46 29.56
C GLY A 11 -7.25 2.10 28.86
N ASP A 12 -8.10 1.24 29.40
CA ASP A 12 -8.46 -0.07 28.83
C ASP A 12 -9.55 0.03 27.75
N ARG A 13 -10.21 1.19 27.61
CA ARG A 13 -11.27 1.49 26.63
C ARG A 13 -11.22 2.95 26.21
N ILE A 14 -11.69 3.25 24.99
CA ILE A 14 -11.85 4.63 24.51
C ILE A 14 -12.95 5.33 25.33
N PRO A 15 -12.76 6.59 25.77
CA PRO A 15 -13.81 7.34 26.45
C PRO A 15 -15.04 7.55 25.56
N GLU A 16 -16.23 7.62 26.17
CA GLU A 16 -17.39 8.17 25.47
C GLU A 16 -17.23 9.69 25.37
N PHE A 17 -17.07 10.21 24.16
CA PHE A 17 -16.92 11.66 23.93
C PHE A 17 -18.28 12.34 23.97
N ALA A 18 -18.36 13.48 24.67
CA ALA A 18 -19.60 14.26 24.73
C ALA A 18 -19.78 15.17 23.51
N SER A 19 -18.71 15.41 22.73
CA SER A 19 -18.72 16.25 21.53
C SER A 19 -17.61 15.89 20.53
N GLU A 20 -17.80 16.23 19.26
CA GLU A 20 -16.78 16.06 18.21
C GLU A 20 -15.51 16.90 18.47
N GLU A 21 -15.63 18.01 19.22
CA GLU A 21 -14.48 18.85 19.60
C GLU A 21 -13.57 18.11 20.60
N GLU A 22 -14.16 17.44 21.59
CA GLU A 22 -13.46 16.63 22.59
C GLU A 22 -12.77 15.42 21.95
N GLU A 23 -13.43 14.78 20.99
CA GLU A 23 -12.85 13.68 20.21
C GLU A 23 -11.62 14.15 19.41
N ARG A 24 -11.70 15.32 18.78
CA ARG A 24 -10.58 15.90 18.03
C ARG A 24 -9.40 16.20 18.94
N GLU A 25 -9.63 16.87 20.07
CA GLU A 25 -8.57 17.18 21.04
C GLU A 25 -7.91 15.90 21.59
N PHE A 26 -8.70 14.85 21.81
CA PHE A 26 -8.19 13.54 22.20
C PHE A 26 -7.27 12.94 21.12
N TRP A 27 -7.71 12.88 19.85
CA TRP A 27 -6.90 12.32 18.74
C TRP A 27 -5.73 13.21 18.30
N ASP A 28 -5.75 14.51 18.61
CA ASP A 28 -4.60 15.39 18.43
C ASP A 28 -3.49 15.11 19.47
N SER A 29 -3.88 14.59 20.64
CA SER A 29 -2.97 14.26 21.74
C SER A 29 -2.58 12.77 21.78
N TYR A 30 -3.39 11.87 21.21
CA TYR A 30 -3.19 10.43 21.27
C TYR A 30 -3.12 9.78 19.90
N SER A 31 -2.16 8.87 19.71
CA SER A 31 -1.95 8.16 18.44
C SER A 31 -3.02 7.09 18.22
N PHE A 32 -3.77 7.21 17.12
CA PHE A 32 -4.68 6.17 16.65
C PHE A 32 -3.98 4.82 16.41
N ALA A 33 -2.73 4.84 15.92
CA ALA A 33 -1.96 3.62 15.68
C ALA A 33 -1.67 2.85 16.98
N ASP A 34 -1.38 3.56 18.08
CA ASP A 34 -1.07 2.94 19.36
C ASP A 34 -2.34 2.39 20.03
N ALA A 35 -3.49 3.04 19.79
CA ALA A 35 -4.82 2.55 20.20
C ALA A 35 -5.18 1.22 19.51
N MET A 36 -4.90 1.12 18.21
CA MET A 36 -5.10 -0.08 17.40
C MET A 36 -4.19 -1.23 17.86
N GLU A 37 -2.90 -0.97 18.07
CA GLU A 37 -1.92 -2.00 18.48
C GLU A 37 -2.26 -2.59 19.86
N ARG A 38 -2.83 -1.78 20.76
CA ARG A 38 -3.26 -2.21 22.09
C ARG A 38 -4.63 -2.88 22.14
N GLY A 39 -5.38 -2.93 21.03
CA GLY A 39 -6.70 -3.54 20.97
C GLY A 39 -7.76 -2.81 21.81
N VAL A 40 -7.57 -1.50 22.03
CA VAL A 40 -8.49 -0.65 22.82
C VAL A 40 -9.65 -0.15 21.96
N LEU A 41 -9.48 -0.18 20.64
CA LEU A 41 -10.53 0.03 19.65
C LEU A 41 -11.37 -1.23 19.55
N GLU A 42 -12.69 -1.09 19.69
CA GLU A 42 -13.61 -2.18 19.37
C GLU A 42 -13.46 -2.52 17.88
N PRO A 43 -13.25 -3.80 17.52
CA PRO A 43 -13.24 -4.19 16.13
C PRO A 43 -14.58 -3.83 15.51
N LEU A 44 -14.56 -3.26 14.30
CA LEU A 44 -15.77 -3.09 13.53
C LEU A 44 -16.35 -4.49 13.26
N ASP A 45 -17.49 -4.79 13.87
CA ASP A 45 -18.25 -6.02 13.62
C ASP A 45 -18.79 -6.06 12.18
N GLU A 46 -18.94 -4.90 11.56
CA GLU A 46 -19.32 -4.76 10.16
C GLU A 46 -18.08 -4.72 9.25
N PRO A 47 -18.01 -5.60 8.23
CA PRO A 47 -16.97 -5.52 7.22
C PRO A 47 -17.13 -4.18 6.48
N VAL A 48 -16.06 -3.39 6.48
CA VAL A 48 -15.99 -2.19 5.64
C VAL A 48 -16.11 -2.64 4.18
N GLU A 49 -17.25 -2.36 3.55
CA GLU A 49 -17.43 -2.61 2.12
C GLU A 49 -16.48 -1.69 1.34
N LEU A 50 -15.34 -2.24 0.94
CA LEU A 50 -14.43 -1.57 0.04
C LEU A 50 -15.04 -1.49 -1.34
N ASP A 51 -14.78 -0.39 -2.05
CA ASP A 51 -15.12 -0.29 -3.46
C ASP A 51 -14.51 -1.50 -4.22
N PRO A 52 -15.32 -2.27 -5.00
CA PRO A 52 -14.84 -3.47 -5.66
C PRO A 52 -13.63 -3.25 -6.58
N ALA A 53 -13.47 -2.06 -7.16
CA ALA A 53 -12.31 -1.74 -7.98
C ALA A 53 -11.05 -1.47 -7.15
N LEU A 54 -11.21 -0.97 -5.92
CA LEU A 54 -10.11 -0.85 -4.95
C LEU A 54 -9.69 -2.23 -4.42
N GLU A 55 -10.64 -3.09 -4.08
CA GLU A 55 -10.37 -4.44 -3.62
C GLU A 55 -9.60 -5.25 -4.68
N ALA A 56 -10.06 -5.20 -5.94
CA ALA A 56 -9.39 -5.85 -7.06
C ALA A 56 -7.95 -5.34 -7.27
N LYS A 57 -7.70 -4.03 -7.09
CA LYS A 57 -6.34 -3.46 -7.18
C LYS A 57 -5.44 -3.96 -6.06
N ILE A 58 -5.93 -3.99 -4.82
CA ILE A 58 -5.18 -4.47 -3.64
C ILE A 58 -4.82 -5.95 -3.84
N ARG A 59 -5.80 -6.78 -4.21
CA ARG A 59 -5.59 -8.21 -4.46
C ARG A 59 -4.54 -8.45 -5.55
N LYS A 60 -4.64 -7.73 -6.67
CA LYS A 60 -3.66 -7.83 -7.77
C LYS A 60 -2.25 -7.42 -7.36
N GLN A 61 -2.10 -6.46 -6.43
CA GLN A 61 -0.79 -6.11 -5.89
C GLN A 61 -0.25 -7.18 -4.95
N ALA A 62 -1.11 -7.80 -4.13
CA ALA A 62 -0.75 -8.90 -3.25
C ALA A 62 -0.25 -10.15 -4.01
N GLU A 63 -0.67 -10.33 -5.27
CA GLU A 63 -0.21 -11.40 -6.17
C GLU A 63 1.14 -11.11 -6.85
N THR A 64 1.85 -10.06 -6.46
CA THR A 64 3.16 -9.72 -7.05
C THR A 64 4.30 -9.87 -6.04
N GLU A 65 5.38 -10.52 -6.48
CA GLU A 65 6.62 -10.63 -5.70
C GLU A 65 7.70 -9.67 -6.25
N GLN A 66 8.47 -9.08 -5.34
CA GLN A 66 9.61 -8.23 -5.71
C GLN A 66 10.82 -9.07 -6.08
N VAL A 67 11.45 -8.77 -7.21
CA VAL A 67 12.68 -9.43 -7.65
C VAL A 67 13.79 -8.40 -7.88
N THR A 68 15.02 -8.75 -7.48
CA THR A 68 16.21 -7.94 -7.77
C THR A 68 16.94 -8.52 -8.98
N LEU A 69 17.07 -7.72 -10.05
CA LEU A 69 17.74 -8.12 -11.30
C LEU A 69 18.79 -7.08 -11.70
N ARG A 70 19.95 -7.56 -12.18
CA ARG A 70 20.96 -6.71 -12.81
C ARG A 70 20.78 -6.75 -14.33
N LEU A 71 20.67 -5.57 -14.92
CA LEU A 71 20.64 -5.34 -16.37
C LEU A 71 21.81 -4.45 -16.75
N SER A 72 22.30 -4.56 -17.98
CA SER A 72 23.32 -3.62 -18.46
C SER A 72 22.74 -2.20 -18.55
N VAL A 73 23.60 -1.19 -18.44
CA VAL A 73 23.20 0.22 -18.60
C VAL A 73 22.51 0.43 -19.96
N SER A 74 23.09 -0.12 -21.03
CA SER A 74 22.55 -0.04 -22.39
C SER A 74 21.15 -0.65 -22.53
N GLN A 75 20.87 -1.76 -21.82
CA GLN A 75 19.54 -2.38 -21.83
C GLN A 75 18.50 -1.48 -21.14
N ILE A 76 18.87 -0.85 -20.01
CA ILE A 76 17.99 0.07 -19.28
C ILE A 76 17.69 1.30 -20.12
N GLU A 77 18.70 1.86 -20.79
CA GLU A 77 18.56 3.02 -21.68
C GLU A 77 17.65 2.69 -22.86
N ALA A 78 17.89 1.58 -23.56
CA ALA A 78 17.05 1.13 -24.66
C ALA A 78 15.58 0.92 -24.21
N ALA A 79 15.36 0.31 -23.05
CA ALA A 79 14.01 0.13 -22.52
C ALA A 79 13.31 1.47 -22.26
N LYS A 80 14.01 2.47 -21.71
CA LYS A 80 13.47 3.83 -21.49
C LYS A 80 13.12 4.54 -22.80
N GLU A 81 13.95 4.41 -23.83
CA GLU A 81 13.66 5.01 -25.14
C GLU A 81 12.44 4.37 -25.81
N ILE A 82 12.34 3.04 -25.78
CA ILE A 82 11.20 2.32 -26.35
C ILE A 82 9.92 2.64 -25.57
N SER A 83 9.99 2.76 -24.25
CA SER A 83 8.81 3.03 -23.42
C SER A 83 8.23 4.41 -23.71
N LYS A 84 9.07 5.43 -23.93
CA LYS A 84 8.64 6.77 -24.35
C LYS A 84 7.85 6.73 -25.67
N LYS A 85 8.33 5.95 -26.65
CA LYS A 85 7.65 5.79 -27.95
C LYS A 85 6.29 5.10 -27.83
N LYS A 86 6.12 4.25 -26.81
CA LYS A 86 4.89 3.50 -26.54
C LYS A 86 3.98 4.16 -25.51
N ASP A 87 4.37 5.33 -25.00
CA ASP A 87 3.68 6.06 -23.93
C ASP A 87 3.33 5.20 -22.70
N ILE A 88 4.29 4.37 -22.28
CA ILE A 88 4.15 3.53 -21.07
C ILE A 88 5.40 3.61 -20.19
N PRO A 89 5.29 3.39 -18.86
CA PRO A 89 6.45 3.29 -17.99
C PRO A 89 7.39 2.15 -18.41
N TYR A 90 8.71 2.36 -18.38
CA TYR A 90 9.69 1.35 -18.80
C TYR A 90 9.60 0.06 -17.98
N GLN A 91 9.23 0.13 -16.70
CA GLN A 91 9.00 -1.04 -15.85
C GLN A 91 7.80 -1.87 -16.34
N THR A 92 6.73 -1.21 -16.80
CA THR A 92 5.56 -1.86 -17.41
C THR A 92 5.94 -2.52 -18.74
N LEU A 93 6.76 -1.86 -19.55
CA LEU A 93 7.29 -2.43 -20.79
C LEU A 93 8.11 -3.70 -20.51
N ILE A 94 9.04 -3.66 -19.54
CA ILE A 94 9.85 -4.83 -19.16
C ILE A 94 8.95 -5.99 -18.68
N ARG A 95 7.96 -5.72 -17.83
CA ARG A 95 6.99 -6.75 -17.41
C ARG A 95 6.24 -7.37 -18.59
N SER A 96 5.84 -6.56 -19.57
CA SER A 96 5.17 -7.06 -20.78
C SER A 96 6.07 -8.02 -21.56
N TRP A 97 7.35 -7.68 -21.72
CA TRP A 97 8.31 -8.55 -22.41
C TRP A 97 8.55 -9.87 -21.68
N VAL A 98 8.65 -9.85 -20.35
CA VAL A 98 8.76 -11.08 -19.55
C VAL A 98 7.54 -11.97 -19.77
N ALA A 99 6.33 -11.41 -19.73
CA ALA A 99 5.10 -12.16 -19.96
C ALA A 99 5.01 -12.72 -21.39
N GLU A 100 5.47 -11.96 -22.39
CA GLU A 100 5.53 -12.42 -23.79
C GLU A 100 6.54 -13.57 -23.98
N ALA A 101 7.73 -13.45 -23.39
CA ALA A 101 8.75 -14.49 -23.43
C ALA A 101 8.23 -15.78 -22.80
N ILE A 102 7.61 -15.72 -21.61
CA ILE A 102 7.01 -16.90 -20.95
C ILE A 102 5.96 -17.56 -21.85
N ARG A 103 5.03 -16.78 -22.42
CA ARG A 103 4.01 -17.32 -23.33
C ARG A 103 4.62 -18.02 -24.55
N ARG A 104 5.70 -17.45 -25.09
CA ARG A 104 6.42 -18.01 -26.23
C ARG A 104 7.05 -19.36 -25.89
N GLU A 105 7.72 -19.47 -24.74
CA GLU A 105 8.36 -20.70 -24.28
C GLU A 105 7.34 -21.78 -23.87
N GLN A 106 6.18 -21.39 -23.35
CA GLN A 106 5.10 -22.32 -22.97
C GLN A 106 4.28 -22.85 -24.15
N GLN A 107 4.41 -22.24 -25.34
CA GLN A 107 3.77 -22.71 -26.58
C GLN A 107 4.67 -23.66 -27.38
N ILE A 108 5.85 -24.00 -26.87
CA ILE A 108 6.74 -25.07 -27.35
C ILE A 108 6.41 -26.35 -26.58
#